data_AF-A0A964NH16-F1
#
_entry.id   AF-A0A964NH16-F1
#
_cell.length_a   1.000
_cell.length_b   1.000
_cell.length_c   1.000
_cell.angle_alpha   90.00
_cell.angle_beta   90.00
_cell.angle_gamma   90.00
#
_symmetry.space_group_name_H-M   'P 1'
#
loop_
_entity.id
_entity.type
_entity.pdbx_description
1 polymer ?
#
loop_
_entity_poly.entity_id
_entity_poly.type
_entity_poly.pdbx_seq_one_letter_code
_entity_poly.pdbx_strand_id
1 'polypeptide(L)'
;MFFKKGNSCCGDIWTKVALIRPIPSSSFFVVIFLPFARTAQSLDTQPRKDNTKIFLLGAINENSHGHKLRLERVVQIIEQRQQPVVVMKQFDRENQTFLDLALPRFQDVDCVVSKAATPGWEWRFYKPFVQLVLNKKVAQVAAKLSYIDVRNVMTDGFSAVMIETYKLKQISLQLLSAQNKAIKEGHCNMLSAKALVHMDQGQIARDVWMASFVNGVSNKTAC
;
A
#
# COMPACT_ATOMS: atom_id res chain seq x y z
N MET A 1 15.79 7.37 0.02
CA MET A 1 16.15 8.15 -1.18
C MET A 1 15.08 9.21 -1.37
N PHE A 2 15.36 10.46 -1.00
CA PHE A 2 14.39 11.57 -1.06
C PHE A 2 14.58 12.31 -2.39
N PHE A 3 13.53 12.39 -3.20
CA PHE A 3 13.53 13.16 -4.45
C PHE A 3 12.90 14.53 -4.22
N LYS A 4 13.63 15.59 -4.59
CA LYS A 4 13.26 17.01 -4.46
C LYS A 4 12.22 17.41 -5.52
N LYS A 5 11.25 18.26 -5.15
CA LYS A 5 10.16 18.75 -6.01
C LYS A 5 10.59 20.00 -6.82
N GLY A 6 10.02 20.15 -8.01
CA GLY A 6 9.93 21.42 -8.73
C GLY A 6 8.60 22.14 -8.42
N ASN A 7 8.71 23.39 -7.99
CA ASN A 7 7.77 24.54 -7.99
C ASN A 7 6.27 24.43 -7.62
N SER A 8 5.70 23.31 -7.15
CA SER A 8 4.32 23.32 -6.59
C SER A 8 4.31 23.28 -5.06
N CYS A 9 3.76 24.33 -4.45
CA CYS A 9 3.80 24.62 -3.00
C CYS A 9 2.83 23.80 -2.14
N CYS A 10 1.85 23.15 -2.75
CA CYS A 10 0.85 22.31 -2.09
C CYS A 10 0.71 21.02 -2.88
N GLY A 11 0.88 19.88 -2.24
CA GLY A 11 0.58 18.59 -2.84
C GLY A 11 1.02 17.47 -1.93
N ASP A 12 0.11 16.52 -1.70
CA ASP A 12 0.37 15.28 -0.98
C ASP A 12 1.62 14.61 -1.57
N ILE A 13 2.72 14.70 -0.83
CA ILE A 13 3.93 13.98 -1.17
C ILE A 13 3.64 12.50 -0.85
N TRP A 14 4.05 11.62 -1.76
CA TRP A 14 3.97 10.16 -1.67
C TRP A 14 2.60 9.56 -2.04
N THR A 15 2.40 9.31 -3.34
CA THR A 15 1.67 8.11 -3.77
C THR A 15 2.63 6.93 -3.72
N LYS A 16 2.23 5.83 -3.08
CA LYS A 16 3.00 4.58 -3.02
C LYS A 16 2.16 3.50 -3.69
N VAL A 17 2.72 2.85 -4.71
CA VAL A 17 2.27 1.54 -5.15
C VAL A 17 3.17 0.51 -4.47
N ALA A 18 2.61 -0.43 -3.71
CA ALA A 18 3.34 -1.59 -3.21
C ALA A 18 2.94 -2.85 -3.98
N LEU A 19 3.92 -3.64 -4.40
CA LEU A 19 3.70 -4.95 -5.00
C LEU A 19 4.04 -6.05 -4.01
N ILE A 20 3.07 -6.91 -3.68
CA ILE A 20 3.22 -7.92 -2.63
C ILE A 20 2.69 -9.29 -3.11
N ARG A 21 3.13 -10.43 -2.55
CA ARG A 21 2.59 -11.77 -2.86
C ARG A 21 1.54 -12.19 -1.81
N PRO A 22 0.40 -12.80 -2.16
CA PRO A 22 -0.37 -13.63 -1.25
C PRO A 22 0.09 -15.10 -1.35
N ILE A 23 -0.10 -15.86 -0.28
CA ILE A 23 0.15 -17.31 -0.23
C ILE A 23 -1.09 -18.02 -0.77
N PRO A 24 -0.98 -19.02 -1.67
CA PRO A 24 -2.14 -19.81 -2.09
C PRO A 24 -2.63 -20.69 -0.93
N SER A 25 -3.94 -20.67 -0.66
CA SER A 25 -4.58 -21.64 0.23
C SER A 25 -4.62 -22.99 -0.46
N SER A 26 -3.88 -23.97 0.05
CA SER A 26 -3.93 -25.34 -0.44
C SER A 26 -5.28 -25.97 -0.09
N SER A 27 -6.20 -26.04 -1.05
CA SER A 27 -7.32 -26.97 -1.02
C SER A 27 -6.95 -28.17 -1.86
N PHE A 28 -6.80 -29.36 -1.28
CA PHE A 28 -7.07 -30.67 -1.88
C PHE A 28 -6.82 -31.76 -0.82
N PHE A 29 -7.89 -32.43 -0.38
CA PHE A 29 -7.79 -33.79 0.16
C PHE A 29 -8.77 -34.67 -0.62
N VAL A 30 -8.24 -35.44 -1.56
CA VAL A 30 -8.84 -36.69 -2.01
C VAL A 30 -8.17 -37.76 -1.16
N VAL A 31 -8.93 -38.45 -0.33
CA VAL A 31 -8.45 -39.59 0.47
C VAL A 31 -8.71 -40.87 -0.32
N ILE A 32 -7.64 -41.52 -0.79
CA ILE A 32 -7.68 -42.91 -1.25
C ILE A 32 -6.80 -43.71 -0.29
N PHE A 33 -7.40 -44.67 0.39
CA PHE A 33 -6.71 -45.61 1.30
C PHE A 33 -6.08 -46.76 0.49
N LEU A 34 -4.76 -46.93 0.63
CA LEU A 34 -4.07 -48.21 0.40
C LEU A 34 -2.99 -48.39 1.49
N PRO A 35 -2.89 -49.57 2.13
CA PRO A 35 -1.94 -49.79 3.22
C PRO A 35 -0.64 -50.36 2.66
N PHE A 36 0.44 -49.58 2.63
CA PHE A 36 1.79 -50.14 2.52
C PHE A 36 2.77 -49.24 3.26
N ALA A 37 3.57 -49.87 4.12
CA ALA A 37 4.54 -49.25 5.02
C ALA A 37 5.47 -48.26 4.26
N ARG A 38 5.53 -47.02 4.75
CA ARG A 38 6.59 -46.07 4.42
C ARG A 38 7.17 -45.52 5.71
N THR A 39 8.48 -45.67 5.82
CA THR A 39 9.36 -44.87 6.65
C THR A 39 8.89 -43.41 6.65
N ALA A 40 8.53 -42.90 7.83
CA ALA A 40 8.21 -41.50 8.02
C ALA A 40 9.50 -40.69 7.79
N GLN A 41 9.73 -40.27 6.54
CA GLN A 41 10.62 -39.15 6.28
C GLN A 41 9.93 -37.92 6.87
N SER A 42 10.42 -37.50 8.03
CA SER A 42 10.22 -36.15 8.54
C SER A 42 10.49 -35.19 7.39
N LEU A 43 9.44 -34.56 6.86
CA LEU A 43 9.56 -33.45 5.93
C LEU A 43 10.29 -32.36 6.68
N ASP A 44 11.59 -32.34 6.41
CA ASP A 44 12.56 -31.36 6.82
C ASP A 44 11.93 -29.96 6.77
N THR A 45 11.67 -29.38 7.94
CA THR A 45 11.22 -28.00 8.11
C THR A 45 12.38 -27.08 7.74
N GLN A 46 12.69 -27.01 6.46
CA GLN A 46 13.60 -26.02 5.92
C GLN A 46 13.00 -24.65 6.23
N PRO A 47 13.73 -23.73 6.89
CA PRO A 47 13.22 -22.39 7.13
C PRO A 47 12.86 -21.77 5.79
N ARG A 48 11.56 -21.53 5.57
CA ARG A 48 11.07 -20.93 4.35
C ARG A 48 11.75 -19.57 4.20
N LYS A 49 12.74 -19.50 3.31
CA LYS A 49 13.38 -18.23 2.96
C LYS A 49 12.30 -17.31 2.42
N ASP A 50 11.94 -16.28 3.19
CA ASP A 50 10.92 -15.31 2.80
C ASP A 50 11.44 -14.50 1.61
N ASN A 51 11.16 -15.00 0.41
CA ASN A 51 11.52 -14.36 -0.85
C ASN A 51 10.50 -13.28 -1.25
N THR A 52 9.72 -12.75 -0.29
CA THR A 52 8.81 -11.64 -0.54
C THR A 52 9.61 -10.41 -0.95
N LYS A 53 9.37 -9.94 -2.18
CA LYS A 53 9.95 -8.69 -2.69
C LYS A 53 8.89 -7.61 -2.64
N ILE A 54 9.20 -6.55 -1.91
CA ILE A 54 8.36 -5.35 -1.82
C ILE A 54 8.98 -4.25 -2.67
N PHE A 55 8.17 -3.63 -3.52
CA PHE A 55 8.56 -2.47 -4.32
C PHE A 55 7.76 -1.27 -3.84
N LEU A 56 8.42 -0.21 -3.37
CA LEU A 56 7.75 1.04 -2.97
C LEU A 56 7.95 2.09 -4.06
N LEU A 57 6.89 2.41 -4.81
CA LEU A 57 6.96 3.31 -5.95
C LEU A 57 6.38 4.68 -5.61
N GLY A 58 7.26 5.63 -5.26
CA GLY A 58 6.89 7.03 -4.99
C GLY A 58 6.44 7.78 -6.25
N ALA A 59 5.54 8.76 -6.11
CA ALA A 59 5.13 9.66 -7.19
C ALA A 59 5.07 11.14 -6.78
N ILE A 60 5.27 12.00 -7.78
CA ILE A 60 4.84 13.40 -7.81
C ILE A 60 3.51 13.40 -8.58
N ASN A 61 2.44 13.91 -7.98
CA ASN A 61 1.07 13.65 -8.45
C ASN A 61 0.79 14.23 -9.83
N GLU A 62 1.42 15.36 -10.18
CA GLU A 62 1.17 16.10 -11.42
C GLU A 62 2.17 15.76 -12.54
N ASN A 63 3.16 14.90 -12.28
CA ASN A 63 4.18 14.53 -13.25
C ASN A 63 3.70 13.40 -14.16
N SER A 64 3.08 13.77 -15.29
CA SER A 64 2.56 12.82 -16.29
C SER A 64 3.62 11.84 -16.81
N HIS A 65 4.83 12.33 -17.12
CA HIS A 65 5.93 11.49 -17.59
C HIS A 65 6.37 10.49 -16.51
N GLY A 66 6.47 10.94 -15.27
CA GLY A 66 6.78 10.08 -14.12
C GLY A 66 5.72 9.00 -13.88
N HIS A 67 4.44 9.28 -14.13
CA HIS A 67 3.38 8.27 -14.09
C HIS A 67 3.51 7.23 -15.18
N LYS A 68 3.84 7.65 -16.41
CA LYS A 68 4.08 6.72 -17.53
C LYS A 68 5.22 5.75 -17.24
N LEU A 69 6.39 6.26 -16.86
CA LEU A 69 7.55 5.42 -16.51
C LEU A 69 7.26 4.46 -15.35
N ARG A 70 6.47 4.92 -14.37
CA ARG A 70 6.06 4.07 -13.24
C ARG A 70 5.13 2.94 -13.69
N LEU A 71 4.17 3.22 -14.57
CA LEU A 71 3.29 2.19 -15.11
C LEU A 71 4.11 1.13 -15.87
N GLU A 72 5.02 1.54 -16.75
CA GLU A 72 5.93 0.64 -17.46
C GLU A 72 6.71 -0.25 -16.49
N ARG A 73 7.21 0.33 -15.40
CA ARG A 73 7.91 -0.44 -14.36
C ARG A 73 6.99 -1.43 -13.64
N VAL A 74 5.76 -1.06 -13.32
CA VAL A 74 4.78 -1.95 -12.68
C VAL A 74 4.42 -3.12 -13.61
N VAL A 75 4.23 -2.87 -14.90
CA VAL A 75 4.00 -3.92 -15.90
C VAL A 75 5.13 -4.95 -15.88
N GLN A 76 6.39 -4.50 -15.97
CA GLN A 76 7.55 -5.39 -15.93
C GLN A 76 7.61 -6.21 -14.64
N ILE A 77 7.29 -5.61 -13.49
CA ILE A 77 7.31 -6.34 -12.21
C ILE A 77 6.19 -7.38 -12.18
N ILE A 78 4.98 -7.03 -12.62
CA ILE A 78 3.83 -7.95 -12.63
C ILE A 78 4.10 -9.15 -13.54
N GLU A 79 4.69 -8.92 -14.72
CA GLU A 79 4.97 -10.00 -15.70
C GLU A 79 6.05 -10.99 -15.22
N GLN A 80 6.94 -10.56 -14.34
CA GLN A 80 8.03 -11.39 -13.80
C GLN A 80 7.66 -12.09 -12.49
N ARG A 81 6.40 -11.98 -12.02
CA ARG A 81 6.01 -12.43 -10.69
C ARG A 81 4.71 -13.23 -10.75
N GLN A 82 4.70 -14.34 -10.01
CA GLN A 82 3.46 -15.05 -9.75
C GLN A 82 2.65 -14.33 -8.67
N GLN A 83 1.38 -14.07 -8.98
CA GLN A 83 0.36 -13.51 -8.09
C GLN A 83 0.82 -12.23 -7.36
N PRO A 84 1.16 -11.16 -8.08
CA PRO A 84 1.42 -9.87 -7.44
C PRO A 84 0.11 -9.25 -6.91
N VAL A 85 0.24 -8.39 -5.91
CA VAL A 85 -0.83 -7.58 -5.28
C VAL A 85 -0.46 -6.13 -5.46
N VAL A 86 -1.32 -5.31 -6.04
CA VAL A 86 -1.12 -3.88 -6.25
C VAL A 86 -1.77 -3.11 -5.10
N VAL A 87 -0.99 -2.50 -4.22
CA VAL A 87 -1.47 -1.72 -3.08
C VAL A 87 -1.44 -0.24 -3.45
N MET A 88 -2.56 0.48 -3.40
CA MET A 88 -2.67 1.87 -3.90
C MET A 88 -3.25 2.85 -2.88
N LYS A 89 -2.56 3.99 -2.69
CA LYS A 89 -3.03 5.13 -1.88
C LYS A 89 -4.22 5.88 -2.51
N GLN A 90 -4.57 5.59 -3.75
CA GLN A 90 -5.69 6.26 -4.43
C GLN A 90 -7.07 5.78 -3.95
N PHE A 91 -7.12 4.72 -3.15
CA PHE A 91 -8.32 4.15 -2.58
C PHE A 91 -8.22 4.17 -1.05
N ASP A 92 -9.23 4.75 -0.40
CA ASP A 92 -9.38 4.77 1.05
C ASP A 92 -9.72 3.35 1.52
N ARG A 93 -9.21 2.94 2.68
CA ARG A 93 -9.33 1.56 3.18
C ARG A 93 -10.78 1.07 3.28
N GLU A 94 -11.72 1.97 3.57
CA GLU A 94 -13.15 1.72 3.67
C GLU A 94 -13.73 1.31 2.30
N ASN A 95 -13.06 1.68 1.21
CA ASN A 95 -13.47 1.34 -0.14
C ASN A 95 -12.99 -0.04 -0.60
N GLN A 96 -12.28 -0.81 0.24
CA GLN A 96 -11.80 -2.15 -0.13
C GLN A 96 -12.95 -3.07 -0.58
N THR A 97 -14.06 -3.10 0.16
CA THR A 97 -15.20 -3.96 -0.21
C THR A 97 -15.82 -3.54 -1.55
N PHE A 98 -15.92 -2.23 -1.83
CA PHE A 98 -16.39 -1.75 -3.13
C PHE A 98 -15.42 -2.13 -4.26
N LEU A 99 -14.12 -2.06 -4.01
CA LEU A 99 -13.09 -2.47 -4.96
C LEU A 99 -13.15 -3.98 -5.24
N ASP A 100 -13.25 -4.80 -4.20
CA ASP A 100 -13.35 -6.27 -4.28
C ASP A 100 -14.61 -6.72 -5.04
N LEU A 101 -15.72 -6.00 -4.91
CA LEU A 101 -16.95 -6.27 -5.65
C LEU A 101 -16.88 -5.77 -7.10
N ALA A 102 -16.19 -4.66 -7.35
CA ALA A 102 -16.13 -4.05 -8.67
C ALA A 102 -15.17 -4.77 -9.63
N LEU A 103 -13.99 -5.15 -9.16
CA LEU A 103 -12.93 -5.76 -9.98
C LEU A 103 -13.35 -7.03 -10.74
N PRO A 104 -14.07 -8.01 -10.15
CA PRO A 104 -14.54 -9.18 -10.88
C PRO A 104 -15.80 -8.92 -11.73
N ARG A 105 -16.54 -7.84 -11.45
CA ARG A 105 -17.83 -7.53 -12.08
C ARG A 105 -17.69 -6.71 -13.36
N PHE A 106 -16.74 -5.78 -13.40
CA PHE A 106 -16.59 -4.84 -14.50
C PHE A 106 -15.32 -5.12 -15.30
N GLN A 107 -15.41 -5.01 -16.62
CA GLN A 107 -14.25 -5.01 -17.52
C GLN A 107 -13.75 -3.59 -17.83
N ASP A 108 -14.62 -2.59 -17.63
CA ASP A 108 -14.32 -1.19 -17.82
C ASP A 108 -13.74 -0.58 -16.53
N VAL A 109 -12.55 0.00 -16.65
CA VAL A 109 -11.87 0.71 -15.56
C VAL A 109 -12.70 1.87 -15.01
N ASP A 110 -13.47 2.55 -15.84
CA ASP A 110 -14.25 3.72 -15.42
C ASP A 110 -15.40 3.31 -14.50
N CYS A 111 -15.98 2.13 -14.76
CA CYS A 111 -16.95 1.52 -13.87
C CYS A 111 -16.33 1.17 -12.52
N VAL A 112 -15.13 0.57 -12.48
CA VAL A 112 -14.43 0.25 -11.21
C VAL A 112 -14.11 1.52 -10.41
N VAL A 113 -13.53 2.52 -11.08
CA VAL A 113 -13.18 3.81 -10.45
C VAL A 113 -14.44 4.50 -9.93
N SER A 114 -15.55 4.48 -10.66
CA SER A 114 -16.81 5.09 -10.19
C SER A 114 -17.35 4.50 -8.87
N LYS A 115 -17.00 3.26 -8.54
CA LYS A 115 -17.48 2.56 -7.34
C LYS A 115 -16.56 2.70 -6.14
N ALA A 116 -15.25 2.75 -6.36
CA ALA A 116 -14.29 2.62 -5.27
C ALA A 116 -13.34 3.83 -5.12
N ALA A 117 -13.25 4.71 -6.10
CA ALA A 117 -12.28 5.81 -6.09
C ALA A 117 -12.42 6.73 -4.87
N THR A 118 -11.28 7.11 -4.29
CA THR A 118 -11.24 8.29 -3.42
C THR A 118 -11.25 9.56 -4.29
N PRO A 119 -12.02 10.61 -3.93
CA PRO A 119 -11.97 11.89 -4.62
C PRO A 119 -10.63 12.62 -4.41
N GLY A 120 -10.35 13.63 -5.23
CA GLY A 120 -9.17 14.50 -5.11
C GLY A 120 -7.92 14.00 -5.83
N TRP A 121 -8.00 12.90 -6.59
CA TRP A 121 -6.93 12.42 -7.46
C TRP A 121 -7.21 12.76 -8.93
N GLU A 122 -6.15 13.10 -9.66
CA GLU A 122 -6.21 13.22 -11.12
C GLU A 122 -6.22 11.81 -11.75
N TRP A 123 -7.41 11.23 -11.87
CA TRP A 123 -7.61 9.83 -12.22
C TRP A 123 -7.09 9.45 -13.61
N ARG A 124 -6.87 10.40 -14.54
CA ARG A 124 -6.24 10.06 -15.83
C ARG A 124 -4.84 9.44 -15.66
N PHE A 125 -4.14 9.74 -14.56
CA PHE A 125 -2.84 9.16 -14.26
C PHE A 125 -2.92 7.79 -13.57
N TYR A 126 -4.04 7.47 -12.92
CA TYR A 126 -4.18 6.29 -12.06
C TYR A 126 -5.05 5.19 -12.68
N LYS A 127 -6.03 5.55 -13.53
CA LYS A 127 -6.83 4.59 -14.32
C LYS A 127 -5.96 3.54 -15.04
N PRO A 128 -4.82 3.88 -15.66
CA PRO A 128 -3.97 2.86 -16.30
C PRO A 128 -3.47 1.76 -15.35
N PHE A 129 -3.25 2.06 -14.06
CA PHE A 129 -2.87 1.04 -13.07
C PHE A 129 -4.05 0.12 -12.74
N VAL A 130 -5.27 0.65 -12.62
CA VAL A 130 -6.48 -0.15 -12.39
C VAL A 130 -6.80 -0.99 -13.61
N GLN A 131 -6.63 -0.46 -14.82
CA GLN A 131 -6.78 -1.23 -16.05
C GLN A 131 -5.77 -2.39 -16.12
N LEU A 132 -4.52 -2.15 -15.70
CA LEU A 132 -3.52 -3.21 -15.61
C LEU A 132 -3.94 -4.31 -14.63
N VAL A 133 -4.52 -3.92 -13.48
CA VAL A 133 -5.09 -4.86 -12.49
C VAL A 133 -6.17 -5.73 -13.11
N LEU A 134 -7.12 -5.12 -13.83
CA LEU A 134 -8.19 -5.84 -14.55
C LEU A 134 -7.61 -6.81 -15.60
N ASN A 135 -6.71 -6.32 -16.45
CA ASN A 135 -6.15 -7.09 -17.56
C ASN A 135 -5.34 -8.30 -17.08
N LYS A 136 -4.57 -8.14 -16.00
CA LYS A 136 -3.70 -9.19 -15.46
C LYS A 136 -4.37 -9.99 -14.33
N LYS A 137 -5.61 -9.64 -13.95
CA LYS A 137 -6.39 -10.25 -12.87
C LYS A 137 -5.59 -10.38 -11.56
N VAL A 138 -4.85 -9.33 -11.22
CA VAL A 138 -4.05 -9.29 -10.00
C VAL A 138 -4.87 -8.69 -8.87
N ALA A 139 -4.57 -9.05 -7.62
CA ALA A 139 -5.27 -8.48 -6.48
C ALA A 139 -4.90 -7.00 -6.29
N GLN A 140 -5.84 -6.19 -5.81
CA GLN A 140 -5.62 -4.77 -5.53
C GLN A 140 -6.09 -4.40 -4.12
N VAL A 141 -5.29 -3.59 -3.42
CA VAL A 141 -5.56 -3.20 -2.03
C VAL A 141 -5.70 -1.68 -1.92
N ALA A 142 -6.77 -1.26 -1.24
CA ALA A 142 -7.05 0.11 -0.86
C ALA A 142 -6.23 0.49 0.37
N ALA A 143 -5.18 1.30 0.15
CA ALA A 143 -4.10 1.45 1.10
C ALA A 143 -4.11 2.77 1.86
N LYS A 144 -5.00 3.71 1.53
CA LYS A 144 -5.01 5.02 2.14
C LYS A 144 -5.83 4.99 3.43
N LEU A 145 -5.25 5.54 4.49
CA LEU A 145 -6.00 5.90 5.68
C LEU A 145 -6.94 7.06 5.31
N SER A 146 -8.23 6.92 5.64
CA SER A 146 -9.26 7.87 5.23
C SER A 146 -8.99 9.30 5.73
N TYR A 147 -9.61 10.28 5.09
CA TYR A 147 -9.53 11.65 5.57
C TYR A 147 -10.06 11.80 7.01
N ILE A 148 -11.14 11.10 7.34
CA ILE A 148 -11.77 11.12 8.68
C ILE A 148 -10.81 10.56 9.72
N ASP A 149 -10.22 9.39 9.46
CA ASP A 149 -9.27 8.77 10.37
C ASP A 149 -8.02 9.62 10.58
N VAL A 150 -7.50 10.22 9.51
CA VAL A 150 -6.36 11.12 9.64
C VAL A 150 -6.73 12.32 10.50
N ARG A 151 -7.92 12.89 10.33
CA ARG A 151 -8.40 14.01 11.14
C ARG A 151 -8.55 13.62 12.61
N ASN A 152 -9.06 12.43 12.90
CA ASN A 152 -9.14 11.90 14.26
C ASN A 152 -7.74 11.74 14.85
N VAL A 153 -6.78 11.18 14.11
CA VAL A 153 -5.38 11.09 14.56
C VAL A 153 -4.77 12.46 14.84
N MET A 154 -5.03 13.45 13.99
CA MET A 154 -4.56 14.82 14.19
C MET A 154 -5.12 15.44 15.46
N THR A 155 -6.34 15.07 15.88
CA THR A 155 -7.03 15.69 17.02
C THR A 155 -6.77 14.93 18.32
N ASP A 156 -6.94 13.61 18.26
CA ASP A 156 -7.01 12.71 19.42
C ASP A 156 -5.76 11.84 19.58
N GLY A 157 -4.81 11.93 18.63
CA GLY A 157 -3.57 11.15 18.63
C GLY A 157 -3.73 9.76 18.03
N PHE A 158 -2.65 8.97 18.08
CA PHE A 158 -2.58 7.69 17.35
C PHE A 158 -3.57 6.63 17.81
N SER A 159 -4.08 6.68 19.05
CA SER A 159 -5.07 5.72 19.56
C SER A 159 -6.41 5.81 18.83
N ALA A 160 -6.66 6.90 18.10
CA ALA A 160 -7.84 7.06 17.25
C ALA A 160 -7.93 6.01 16.14
N VAL A 161 -6.81 5.36 15.79
CA VAL A 161 -6.76 4.27 14.81
C VAL A 161 -5.93 3.13 15.38
N MET A 162 -6.30 1.87 15.11
CA MET A 162 -5.63 0.69 15.68
C MET A 162 -4.22 0.45 15.09
N ILE A 163 -3.28 1.36 15.35
CA ILE A 163 -1.88 1.32 14.88
C ILE A 163 -0.87 1.36 16.04
N GLU A 164 -1.35 1.21 17.28
CA GLU A 164 -0.54 1.28 18.50
C GLU A 164 0.43 0.09 18.65
N THR A 165 0.18 -0.99 17.92
CA THR A 165 1.08 -2.16 17.80
C THR A 165 2.44 -1.79 17.23
N TYR A 166 2.55 -0.62 16.57
CA TYR A 166 3.81 -0.07 16.12
C TYR A 166 4.50 0.71 17.25
N LYS A 167 5.82 0.63 17.32
CA LYS A 167 6.64 1.33 18.33
C LYS A 167 6.72 2.84 18.06
N LEU A 168 5.58 3.53 17.96
CA LEU A 168 5.47 4.94 17.57
C LEU A 168 6.13 5.90 18.56
N LYS A 169 6.31 5.47 19.81
CA LYS A 169 7.09 6.22 20.83
C LYS A 169 8.60 6.16 20.61
N GLN A 170 9.09 5.34 19.68
CA GLN A 170 10.51 5.10 19.42
C GLN A 170 10.97 5.65 18.06
N ILE A 171 10.19 6.54 17.43
CA ILE A 171 10.61 7.18 16.18
C ILE A 171 11.84 8.06 16.48
N SER A 172 12.93 7.84 15.75
CA SER A 172 14.17 8.59 15.97
C SER A 172 13.96 10.08 15.72
N LEU A 173 14.65 10.92 16.51
CA LEU A 173 14.61 12.38 16.34
C LEU A 173 15.04 12.82 14.94
N GLN A 174 15.98 12.09 14.33
CA GLN A 174 16.42 12.34 12.96
C GLN A 174 15.28 12.15 11.95
N LEU A 175 14.49 11.07 12.08
CA LEU A 175 13.37 10.80 11.18
C LEU A 175 12.24 11.82 11.37
N LEU A 176 11.92 12.15 12.63
CA LEU A 176 10.93 13.20 12.94
C LEU A 176 11.36 14.55 12.38
N SER A 177 12.63 14.94 12.53
CA SER A 177 13.16 16.20 12.00
C SER A 177 13.09 16.24 10.47
N ALA A 178 13.45 15.15 9.80
CA ALA A 178 13.35 15.04 8.35
C ALA A 178 11.89 15.14 7.86
N GLN A 179 10.95 14.51 8.57
CA GLN A 179 9.53 14.58 8.23
C GLN A 179 8.96 15.99 8.44
N ASN A 180 9.25 16.62 9.59
CA ASN A 180 8.87 18.00 9.86
C ASN A 180 9.33 18.94 8.75
N LYS A 181 10.59 18.81 8.33
CA LYS A 181 11.15 19.59 7.23
C LYS A 181 10.39 19.34 5.92
N ALA A 182 10.17 18.09 5.55
CA ALA A 182 9.45 17.74 4.33
C ALA A 182 8.00 18.26 4.33
N ILE A 183 7.30 18.19 5.47
CA ILE A 183 5.95 18.72 5.61
C ILE A 183 5.95 20.25 5.53
N LYS A 184 6.85 20.94 6.23
CA LYS A 184 6.99 22.40 6.13
C LYS A 184 7.23 22.84 4.69
N GLU A 185 8.23 22.27 4.03
CA GLU A 185 8.58 22.59 2.64
C GLU A 185 7.42 22.29 1.69
N GLY A 186 6.73 21.16 1.89
CA GLY A 186 5.56 20.76 1.13
C GLY A 186 4.30 21.61 1.33
N HIS A 187 4.33 22.53 2.31
CA HIS A 187 3.30 23.56 2.57
C HIS A 187 3.90 24.97 2.49
N CYS A 188 4.98 25.13 1.72
CA CYS A 188 5.71 26.38 1.50
C CYS A 188 6.05 27.16 2.77
N ASN A 189 6.38 26.43 3.84
CA ASN A 189 6.77 26.95 5.14
C ASN A 189 5.68 27.82 5.81
N MET A 190 4.42 27.68 5.39
CA MET A 190 3.30 28.48 5.90
C MET A 190 2.59 27.85 7.11
N LEU A 191 2.96 26.63 7.50
CA LEU A 191 2.37 25.96 8.66
C LEU A 191 2.83 26.60 9.97
N SER A 192 1.88 26.86 10.87
CA SER A 192 2.20 27.17 12.26
C SER A 192 2.85 25.97 12.96
N ALA A 193 3.59 26.21 14.04
CA ALA A 193 4.22 25.14 14.81
C ALA A 193 3.20 24.10 15.30
N LYS A 194 2.00 24.54 15.72
CA LYS A 194 0.91 23.64 16.14
C LYS A 194 0.38 22.82 14.96
N ALA A 195 0.10 23.45 13.82
CA ALA A 195 -0.40 22.74 12.63
C ALA A 195 0.60 21.69 12.13
N LEU A 196 1.89 21.98 12.23
CA LEU A 196 2.94 21.04 11.85
C LEU A 196 2.91 19.75 12.67
N VAL A 197 2.76 19.84 14.00
CA VAL A 197 2.68 18.65 14.88
C VAL A 197 1.50 17.76 14.47
N HIS A 198 0.34 18.36 14.19
CA HIS A 198 -0.82 17.61 13.72
C HIS A 198 -0.57 16.96 12.34
N MET A 199 0.00 17.71 11.39
CA MET A 199 0.37 17.18 10.07
C MET A 199 1.34 16.01 10.15
N ASP A 200 2.32 16.08 11.05
CA ASP A 200 3.26 15.01 11.34
C ASP A 200 2.57 13.73 11.82
N GLN A 201 1.64 13.86 12.78
CA GLN A 201 0.86 12.72 13.29
C GLN A 201 0.04 12.08 12.16
N GLY A 202 -0.65 12.89 11.36
CA GLY A 202 -1.42 12.40 10.23
C GLY A 202 -0.54 11.69 9.18
N GLN A 203 0.66 12.19 8.93
CA GLN A 203 1.60 11.57 7.98
C GLN A 203 2.15 10.23 8.52
N ILE A 204 2.53 10.18 9.80
CA ILE A 204 3.00 8.95 10.46
C ILE A 204 1.91 7.88 10.41
N ALA A 205 0.67 8.23 10.76
CA ALA A 205 -0.43 7.26 10.76
C ALA A 205 -0.69 6.67 9.37
N ARG A 206 -0.63 7.49 8.30
CA ARG A 206 -0.73 7.00 6.92
C ARG A 206 0.40 6.03 6.57
N ASP A 207 1.63 6.38 6.94
CA ASP A 207 2.80 5.56 6.63
C ASP A 207 2.79 4.23 7.39
N VAL A 208 2.40 4.24 8.66
CA VAL A 208 2.23 3.05 9.49
C VAL A 208 1.13 2.16 8.95
N TRP A 209 -0.02 2.74 8.59
CA TRP A 209 -1.12 2.01 7.98
C TRP A 209 -0.68 1.33 6.68
N MET A 210 0.00 2.04 5.78
CA MET A 210 0.53 1.44 4.55
C MET A 210 1.60 0.37 4.82
N ALA A 211 2.45 0.56 5.85
CA ALA A 211 3.44 -0.43 6.26
C ALA A 211 2.81 -1.71 6.81
N SER A 212 1.56 -1.67 7.31
CA SER A 212 0.84 -2.87 7.76
C SER A 212 0.58 -3.88 6.65
N PHE A 213 0.37 -3.42 5.41
CA PHE A 213 0.23 -4.32 4.26
C PHE A 213 1.56 -4.98 3.90
N VAL A 214 2.69 -4.31 4.15
CA VAL A 214 4.03 -4.86 3.97
C VAL A 214 4.32 -5.92 5.04
N ASN A 215 4.12 -5.57 6.30
CA ASN A 215 4.42 -6.45 7.44
C ASN A 215 3.44 -7.62 7.54
N GLY A 216 2.16 -7.42 7.20
CA GLY A 216 1.13 -8.46 7.18
C GLY A 216 1.43 -9.57 6.17
N VAL A 217 2.30 -9.33 5.20
CA VAL A 217 2.82 -10.37 4.31
C VAL A 217 4.02 -11.09 4.91
N SER A 218 4.92 -10.38 5.60
CA SER A 218 6.07 -10.98 6.30
C SER A 218 5.69 -11.80 7.54
N ASN A 219 4.54 -11.55 8.16
CA ASN A 219 4.07 -12.32 9.32
C ASN A 219 3.23 -13.56 8.94
N LYS A 220 2.70 -13.63 7.71
CA LYS A 220 1.94 -14.80 7.22
C LYS A 220 2.84 -15.92 6.67
N THR A 221 4.14 -15.69 6.56
CA THR A 221 5.16 -16.67 6.18
C THR A 221 5.72 -17.46 7.38
N ALA A 222 5.25 -17.19 8.60
CA ALA A 222 5.75 -17.78 9.86
C ALA A 222 4.86 -18.89 10.47
N CYS A 223 4.00 -19.55 9.67
CA CYS A 223 3.31 -20.78 10.07
C CYS A 223 3.61 -21.90 9.09
#